data_AF-A0A527H0X0-F1
#
_entry.id   AF-A0A527H0X0-F1
#
_cell.length_a   1.000
_cell.length_b   1.000
_cell.length_c   1.000
_cell.angle_alpha   90.00
_cell.angle_beta   90.00
_cell.angle_gamma   90.00
#
_symmetry.space_group_name_H-M   'P 1'
#
loop_
_entity.id
_entity.type
_entity.pdbx_description
1 polymer ?
#
loop_
_entity_poly.entity_id
_entity_poly.type
_entity_poly.pdbx_seq_one_letter_code
_entity_poly.pdbx_strand_id
1 'polypeptide(L)'
;MRHMKNSPPNSRSGDAQVAVASLRRKPQPLHPWLISIFSTTAFALLPNSAAFAACVLGPSAGNTVYTCDSGDSGGSLTDADGDNTLNFPAGGTGQISGNISFGVGTDRIDMQSGTITGTVDQGGGTDFFTIGAGTVAGNVQQGAGIDDFNMSGGQIGSLNQGDGLDTFTMTGGRIVDFFDDGDRAVMIGGRIGRVNMKLDQNYFNMSGGTIDRNLVTGFDKDTIILSGGTVGGNISVSGGNDSVTVTGGTVGGDILMSFGADDFVWNGGGIIYGAVDLGGDNDT
;
A
#
# COMPACT_ATOMS: atom_id res chain seq x y z
N MET A 1 -71.91 53.59 32.59
CA MET A 1 -70.46 53.70 32.93
C MET A 1 -69.76 54.56 31.88
N ARG A 2 -68.53 55.04 32.17
CA ARG A 2 -67.70 56.02 31.42
C ARG A 2 -68.02 56.17 29.91
N HIS A 3 -68.55 57.32 29.47
CA HIS A 3 -67.84 58.58 29.07
C HIS A 3 -67.16 58.48 27.67
N MET A 4 -67.27 59.43 26.73
CA MET A 4 -68.01 60.72 26.71
C MET A 4 -68.14 61.24 25.24
N LYS A 5 -69.22 61.94 24.88
CA LYS A 5 -69.28 62.77 23.64
C LYS A 5 -68.65 64.14 23.91
N ASN A 6 -67.97 64.75 22.92
CA ASN A 6 -67.78 66.21 22.85
C ASN A 6 -67.39 66.72 21.45
N SER A 7 -67.67 67.99 21.19
CA SER A 7 -67.38 68.81 19.99
C SER A 7 -67.39 70.30 20.44
N PRO A 8 -67.15 71.34 19.61
CA PRO A 8 -66.59 71.42 18.24
C PRO A 8 -65.13 72.01 18.34
N PRO A 9 -64.67 73.22 17.89
CA PRO A 9 -65.10 74.21 16.88
C PRO A 9 -63.95 74.80 15.99
N ASN A 10 -64.30 75.84 15.19
CA ASN A 10 -63.57 77.07 14.79
C ASN A 10 -62.03 77.24 15.00
N SER A 11 -61.30 78.04 14.19
CA SER A 11 -61.57 78.75 12.91
C SER A 11 -60.30 79.49 12.40
N ARG A 12 -60.36 80.09 11.18
CA ARG A 12 -59.45 81.16 10.65
C ARG A 12 -57.99 80.75 10.39
N SER A 13 -57.14 81.50 9.66
CA SER A 13 -57.29 82.37 8.47
C SER A 13 -55.90 82.89 8.04
N GLY A 14 -55.59 83.05 6.75
CA GLY A 14 -54.37 83.76 6.33
C GLY A 14 -54.05 83.73 4.83
N ASP A 15 -54.12 84.89 4.18
CA ASP A 15 -53.63 85.13 2.82
C ASP A 15 -52.21 85.74 2.83
N ALA A 16 -51.49 85.57 1.71
CA ALA A 16 -51.00 86.68 0.85
C ALA A 16 -49.54 86.56 0.31
N GLN A 17 -49.36 87.08 -0.92
CA GLN A 17 -48.10 87.40 -1.64
C GLN A 17 -47.25 86.19 -2.09
N VAL A 18 -46.90 85.91 -3.37
CA VAL A 18 -46.59 86.67 -4.62
C VAL A 18 -45.10 87.07 -4.76
N ALA A 19 -44.35 86.39 -5.65
CA ALA A 19 -43.44 87.01 -6.65
C ALA A 19 -42.66 86.02 -7.58
N VAL A 20 -42.93 86.09 -8.89
CA VAL A 20 -41.99 86.21 -10.04
C VAL A 20 -40.74 85.30 -10.20
N ALA A 21 -40.84 84.40 -11.19
CA ALA A 21 -39.85 83.99 -12.24
C ALA A 21 -38.41 83.50 -11.93
N SER A 22 -38.07 82.33 -12.48
CA SER A 22 -37.25 82.23 -13.72
C SER A 22 -37.24 80.80 -14.29
N LEU A 23 -37.59 80.60 -15.57
CA LEU A 23 -37.79 79.26 -16.16
C LEU A 23 -36.57 78.75 -16.94
N ARG A 24 -35.94 77.68 -16.44
CA ARG A 24 -35.02 76.80 -17.19
C ARG A 24 -35.12 75.36 -16.72
N ARG A 25 -35.46 74.42 -17.63
CA ARG A 25 -34.77 73.12 -17.88
C ARG A 25 -35.57 72.15 -18.76
N LYS A 26 -34.90 71.65 -19.81
CA LYS A 26 -34.90 70.25 -20.27
C LYS A 26 -33.45 69.74 -20.04
N PRO A 27 -33.12 68.43 -20.13
CA PRO A 27 -33.97 67.22 -20.18
C PRO A 27 -33.57 66.11 -19.15
N GLN A 28 -34.44 65.08 -18.99
CA GLN A 28 -34.10 63.64 -18.74
C GLN A 28 -33.25 63.23 -17.49
N PRO A 29 -33.04 61.91 -17.21
CA PRO A 29 -33.69 60.66 -17.66
C PRO A 29 -34.28 59.82 -16.47
N LEU A 30 -34.24 58.47 -16.57
CA LEU A 30 -34.65 57.38 -15.63
C LEU A 30 -36.10 56.88 -15.78
N HIS A 31 -36.39 55.57 -15.72
CA HIS A 31 -35.64 54.36 -16.16
C HIS A 31 -36.64 53.19 -16.33
N PRO A 32 -36.38 52.17 -17.18
CA PRO A 32 -37.34 51.09 -17.43
C PRO A 32 -37.29 50.00 -16.33
N TRP A 33 -38.46 49.45 -15.96
CA TRP A 33 -38.54 48.33 -15.02
C TRP A 33 -38.63 47.01 -15.80
N LEU A 34 -37.67 46.11 -15.58
CA LEU A 34 -37.57 44.81 -16.25
C LEU A 34 -38.37 43.74 -15.49
N ILE A 35 -39.19 42.98 -16.22
CA ILE A 35 -39.86 41.79 -15.68
C ILE A 35 -38.83 40.66 -15.58
N SER A 36 -38.45 40.31 -14.34
CA SER A 36 -37.52 39.20 -14.10
C SER A 36 -38.26 37.87 -14.08
N ILE A 37 -37.95 36.99 -15.05
CA ILE A 37 -38.44 35.62 -15.06
C ILE A 37 -37.51 34.79 -14.18
N PHE A 38 -38.03 34.29 -13.05
CA PHE A 38 -37.32 33.32 -12.21
C PHE A 38 -37.20 31.98 -12.95
N SER A 39 -36.07 31.77 -13.64
CA SER A 39 -35.67 30.46 -14.14
C SER A 39 -35.26 29.59 -12.95
N THR A 40 -36.21 28.84 -12.39
CA THR A 40 -35.93 27.81 -11.40
C THR A 40 -35.27 26.63 -12.09
N THR A 41 -33.94 26.67 -12.23
CA THR A 41 -33.13 25.52 -12.61
C THR A 41 -33.28 24.44 -11.55
N ALA A 42 -34.22 23.50 -11.77
CA ALA A 42 -34.33 22.29 -10.97
C ALA A 42 -33.02 21.50 -11.14
N PHE A 43 -32.16 21.55 -10.12
CA PHE A 43 -30.94 20.77 -10.09
C PHE A 43 -31.33 19.31 -9.88
N ALA A 44 -31.57 18.62 -11.00
CA ALA A 44 -31.93 17.21 -10.98
C ALA A 44 -30.74 16.40 -10.44
N LEU A 45 -30.80 16.10 -9.15
CA LEU A 45 -30.03 15.01 -8.54
C LEU A 45 -30.47 13.72 -9.25
N LEU A 46 -29.74 13.39 -10.32
CA LEU A 46 -29.81 12.06 -10.92
C LEU A 46 -29.59 11.05 -9.79
N PRO A 47 -30.44 10.02 -9.64
CA PRO A 47 -30.20 9.00 -8.64
C PRO A 47 -28.83 8.39 -8.88
N ASN A 48 -28.09 8.09 -7.81
CA ASN A 48 -26.72 7.60 -7.86
C ASN A 48 -26.53 6.63 -9.03
N SER A 49 -25.58 6.95 -9.91
CA SER A 49 -24.99 5.93 -10.78
C SER A 49 -24.67 4.73 -9.89
N ALA A 50 -25.25 3.56 -10.18
CA ALA A 50 -24.85 2.35 -9.49
C ALA A 50 -23.35 2.19 -9.75
N ALA A 51 -22.54 2.29 -8.69
CA ALA A 51 -21.13 1.97 -8.79
C ALA A 51 -21.06 0.47 -9.09
N PHE A 52 -20.84 0.14 -10.36
CA PHE A 52 -20.54 -1.22 -10.76
C PHE A 52 -19.31 -1.66 -9.97
N ALA A 53 -19.35 -2.85 -9.38
CA ALA A 53 -18.20 -3.42 -8.71
C ALA A 53 -17.05 -3.49 -9.71
N ALA A 54 -16.02 -2.67 -9.53
CA ALA A 54 -14.84 -2.64 -10.36
C ALA A 54 -13.84 -3.74 -9.95
N CYS A 55 -14.36 -4.91 -9.56
CA CYS A 55 -13.67 -6.16 -9.27
C CYS A 55 -14.45 -7.36 -9.87
N VAL A 56 -15.01 -7.20 -11.07
CA VAL A 56 -15.61 -8.30 -11.84
C VAL A 56 -14.51 -8.90 -12.71
N LEU A 57 -14.07 -10.11 -12.33
CA LEU A 57 -12.92 -10.78 -12.93
C LEU A 57 -13.42 -11.88 -13.89
N GLY A 58 -13.25 -11.67 -15.19
CA GLY A 58 -13.68 -12.60 -16.24
C GLY A 58 -12.49 -13.03 -17.09
N PRO A 59 -11.90 -14.21 -16.85
CA PRO A 59 -10.66 -14.62 -17.50
C PRO A 59 -10.80 -14.91 -19.00
N SER A 60 -9.70 -14.64 -19.72
CA SER A 60 -9.63 -14.74 -21.18
C SER A 60 -8.23 -15.14 -21.61
N ALA A 61 -8.13 -16.08 -22.55
CA ALA A 61 -6.85 -16.65 -22.97
C ALA A 61 -5.86 -15.60 -23.50
N GLY A 62 -4.67 -15.58 -22.90
CA GLY A 62 -3.60 -14.62 -23.19
C GLY A 62 -3.69 -13.36 -22.33
N ASN A 63 -2.62 -12.56 -22.39
CA ASN A 63 -2.32 -11.42 -21.54
C ASN A 63 -3.53 -10.55 -21.14
N THR A 64 -4.06 -10.76 -19.93
CA THR A 64 -5.26 -10.09 -19.42
C THR A 64 -4.94 -9.09 -18.31
N VAL A 65 -5.51 -7.88 -18.40
CA VAL A 65 -5.35 -6.81 -17.39
C VAL A 65 -6.62 -6.66 -16.56
N TYR A 66 -6.54 -7.11 -15.32
CA TYR A 66 -7.56 -7.00 -14.29
C TYR A 66 -7.43 -5.70 -13.48
N THR A 67 -8.57 -5.25 -12.96
CA THR A 67 -8.63 -4.25 -11.89
C THR A 67 -9.63 -4.75 -10.85
N CYS A 68 -9.28 -4.60 -9.58
CA CYS A 68 -10.11 -4.87 -8.41
C CYS A 68 -10.14 -3.62 -7.52
N ASP A 69 -10.84 -2.59 -7.99
CA ASP A 69 -10.97 -1.30 -7.30
C ASP A 69 -12.06 -1.30 -6.23
N SER A 70 -13.20 -1.96 -6.49
CA SER A 70 -14.36 -1.90 -5.58
C SER A 70 -15.31 -3.08 -5.74
N GLY A 71 -15.96 -3.46 -4.63
CA GLY A 71 -16.83 -4.64 -4.56
C GLY A 71 -16.05 -5.96 -4.44
N ASP A 72 -16.78 -7.07 -4.46
CA ASP A 72 -16.25 -8.44 -4.30
C ASP A 72 -16.34 -9.19 -5.64
N SER A 73 -15.29 -9.92 -6.01
CA SER A 73 -15.28 -10.86 -7.14
C SER A 73 -16.29 -12.00 -6.97
N GLY A 74 -16.64 -12.35 -5.73
CA GLY A 74 -17.49 -13.48 -5.36
C GLY A 74 -16.78 -14.84 -5.41
N GLY A 75 -15.45 -14.87 -5.60
CA GLY A 75 -14.67 -16.10 -5.68
C GLY A 75 -13.21 -15.90 -6.11
N SER A 76 -12.53 -17.02 -6.41
CA SER A 76 -11.14 -17.01 -6.90
C SER A 76 -10.99 -16.42 -8.30
N LEU A 77 -9.80 -15.89 -8.59
CA LEU A 77 -9.31 -15.67 -9.95
C LEU A 77 -8.45 -16.86 -10.38
N THR A 78 -8.63 -17.33 -11.61
CA THR A 78 -7.76 -18.33 -12.24
C THR A 78 -7.61 -17.99 -13.71
N ASP A 79 -6.39 -17.66 -14.13
CA ASP A 79 -6.07 -17.32 -15.52
C ASP A 79 -4.63 -17.72 -15.84
N ALA A 80 -4.43 -18.90 -16.42
CA ALA A 80 -3.12 -19.54 -16.53
C ALA A 80 -2.40 -19.30 -17.88
N ASP A 81 -2.98 -18.49 -18.77
CA ASP A 81 -2.51 -18.27 -20.14
C ASP A 81 -1.91 -16.85 -20.33
N GLY A 82 -0.60 -16.73 -20.50
CA GLY A 82 0.08 -15.49 -20.91
C GLY A 82 0.40 -14.50 -19.78
N ASP A 83 0.87 -13.30 -20.13
CA ASP A 83 1.35 -12.32 -19.14
C ASP A 83 0.19 -11.47 -18.59
N ASN A 84 -0.28 -11.76 -17.38
CA ASN A 84 -1.43 -11.12 -16.76
C ASN A 84 -1.05 -9.99 -15.79
N THR A 85 -2.00 -9.12 -15.48
CA THR A 85 -1.78 -8.03 -14.51
C THR A 85 -3.02 -7.79 -13.66
N LEU A 86 -2.90 -7.85 -12.33
CA LEU A 86 -3.98 -7.54 -11.40
C LEU A 86 -3.67 -6.30 -10.55
N ASN A 87 -4.49 -5.27 -10.71
CA ASN A 87 -4.33 -3.99 -10.02
C ASN A 87 -5.40 -3.81 -8.92
N PHE A 88 -4.99 -3.44 -7.71
CA PHE A 88 -5.87 -2.86 -6.67
C PHE A 88 -5.50 -1.38 -6.47
N PRO A 89 -6.18 -0.43 -7.15
CA PRO A 89 -5.82 1.00 -7.11
C PRO A 89 -5.80 1.60 -5.71
N ALA A 90 -4.98 2.65 -5.53
CA ALA A 90 -4.80 3.31 -4.23
C ALA A 90 -6.12 3.94 -3.74
N GLY A 91 -6.53 3.59 -2.51
CA GLY A 91 -7.79 4.03 -1.91
C GLY A 91 -9.02 3.20 -2.32
N GLY A 92 -8.85 2.15 -3.12
CA GLY A 92 -9.90 1.18 -3.44
C GLY A 92 -10.37 0.34 -2.24
N THR A 93 -11.42 -0.43 -2.49
CA THR A 93 -12.11 -1.34 -1.55
C THR A 93 -12.38 -2.72 -2.17
N GLY A 94 -11.71 -3.05 -3.28
CA GLY A 94 -11.88 -4.31 -3.99
C GLY A 94 -11.48 -5.53 -3.16
N GLN A 95 -12.29 -6.58 -3.23
CA GLN A 95 -12.07 -7.85 -2.54
C GLN A 95 -12.09 -9.01 -3.52
N ILE A 96 -11.14 -9.92 -3.38
CA ILE A 96 -11.16 -11.24 -4.00
C ILE A 96 -11.45 -12.27 -2.91
N SER A 97 -12.71 -12.74 -2.85
CA SER A 97 -13.19 -13.77 -1.92
C SER A 97 -12.75 -15.18 -2.32
N GLY A 98 -11.46 -15.37 -2.57
CA GLY A 98 -10.86 -16.62 -3.00
C GLY A 98 -9.34 -16.52 -3.19
N ASN A 99 -8.78 -17.49 -3.89
CA ASN A 99 -7.37 -17.50 -4.28
C ASN A 99 -7.16 -16.72 -5.59
N ILE A 100 -5.92 -16.37 -5.90
CA ILE A 100 -5.45 -16.08 -7.25
C ILE A 100 -4.53 -17.22 -7.68
N SER A 101 -4.70 -17.66 -8.92
CA SER A 101 -3.78 -18.55 -9.63
C SER A 101 -3.56 -17.95 -11.02
N PHE A 102 -2.34 -17.53 -11.33
CA PHE A 102 -1.93 -17.35 -12.72
C PHE A 102 -1.29 -18.65 -13.25
N GLY A 103 -0.26 -18.60 -14.09
CA GLY A 103 0.24 -19.79 -14.80
C GLY A 103 1.67 -19.67 -15.30
N VAL A 104 1.86 -19.60 -16.61
CA VAL A 104 3.17 -19.37 -17.22
C VAL A 104 3.18 -18.07 -18.02
N GLY A 105 4.00 -17.12 -17.59
CA GLY A 105 3.97 -15.75 -18.11
C GLY A 105 4.98 -14.82 -17.43
N THR A 106 4.74 -13.52 -17.59
CA THR A 106 5.40 -12.42 -16.86
C THR A 106 4.34 -11.73 -16.01
N ASP A 107 3.87 -12.42 -14.97
CA ASP A 107 2.66 -12.06 -14.25
C ASP A 107 2.89 -10.95 -13.21
N ARG A 108 1.97 -9.98 -13.12
CA ARG A 108 2.10 -8.83 -12.23
C ARG A 108 0.91 -8.64 -11.29
N ILE A 109 1.18 -8.39 -10.02
CA ILE A 109 0.18 -7.93 -9.04
C ILE A 109 0.65 -6.60 -8.44
N ASP A 110 -0.24 -5.59 -8.45
CA ASP A 110 0.00 -4.27 -7.88
C ASP A 110 -1.08 -3.93 -6.85
N MET A 111 -0.77 -4.13 -5.57
CA MET A 111 -1.70 -4.02 -4.45
C MET A 111 -1.49 -2.71 -3.67
N GLN A 112 -2.28 -1.70 -4.01
CA GLN A 112 -2.31 -0.39 -3.34
C GLN A 112 -3.58 -0.18 -2.50
N SER A 113 -4.44 -1.20 -2.39
CA SER A 113 -5.60 -1.26 -1.50
C SER A 113 -6.18 -2.70 -1.44
N GLY A 114 -7.40 -2.84 -0.94
CA GLY A 114 -8.21 -4.05 -1.13
C GLY A 114 -7.82 -5.26 -0.26
N THR A 115 -8.36 -6.42 -0.59
CA THR A 115 -8.13 -7.67 0.15
C THR A 115 -8.23 -8.91 -0.75
N ILE A 116 -7.29 -9.84 -0.60
CA ILE A 116 -7.35 -11.21 -1.13
C ILE A 116 -7.53 -12.14 0.07
N THR A 117 -8.65 -12.87 0.13
CA THR A 117 -8.96 -13.70 1.30
C THR A 117 -8.32 -15.09 1.27
N GLY A 118 -7.76 -15.49 0.12
CA GLY A 118 -7.06 -16.75 -0.09
C GLY A 118 -5.56 -16.58 -0.26
N THR A 119 -4.95 -17.51 -1.00
CA THR A 119 -3.55 -17.47 -1.43
C THR A 119 -3.39 -16.73 -2.77
N VAL A 120 -2.15 -16.35 -3.08
CA VAL A 120 -1.70 -15.98 -4.42
C VAL A 120 -0.72 -17.03 -4.89
N ASP A 121 -0.82 -17.42 -6.15
CA ASP A 121 0.09 -18.30 -6.87
C ASP A 121 0.29 -17.65 -8.26
N GLN A 122 1.50 -17.20 -8.58
CA GLN A 122 1.80 -16.57 -9.88
C GLN A 122 2.16 -17.63 -10.92
N GLY A 123 2.97 -18.63 -10.54
CA GLY A 123 3.12 -19.90 -11.23
C GLY A 123 4.53 -20.12 -11.76
N GLY A 124 4.99 -19.28 -12.68
CA GLY A 124 6.39 -19.28 -13.11
C GLY A 124 6.70 -18.53 -14.40
N GLY A 125 7.79 -17.76 -14.34
CA GLY A 125 8.40 -17.07 -15.48
C GLY A 125 9.28 -15.92 -15.04
N THR A 126 8.71 -14.73 -14.84
CA THR A 126 9.41 -13.54 -14.34
C THR A 126 8.37 -12.62 -13.71
N ASP A 127 8.08 -12.86 -12.45
CA ASP A 127 6.83 -12.44 -11.82
C ASP A 127 7.03 -11.32 -10.79
N PHE A 128 6.08 -10.38 -10.75
CA PHE A 128 6.20 -9.13 -10.01
C PHE A 128 5.08 -8.92 -9.00
N PHE A 129 5.39 -8.95 -7.70
CA PHE A 129 4.44 -8.63 -6.64
C PHE A 129 4.80 -7.30 -5.95
N THR A 130 4.03 -6.26 -6.20
CA THR A 130 4.17 -4.93 -5.56
C THR A 130 3.05 -4.70 -4.56
N ILE A 131 3.35 -4.36 -3.30
CA ILE A 131 2.34 -4.06 -2.26
C ILE A 131 2.69 -2.82 -1.43
N GLY A 132 1.83 -1.81 -1.53
CA GLY A 132 1.88 -0.58 -0.72
C GLY A 132 0.77 -0.48 0.34
N ALA A 133 -0.37 -1.16 0.15
CA ALA A 133 -1.44 -1.28 1.12
C ALA A 133 -2.31 -2.52 0.82
N GLY A 134 -3.42 -2.70 1.55
CA GLY A 134 -4.27 -3.88 1.39
C GLY A 134 -3.79 -5.09 2.19
N THR A 135 -4.35 -6.26 1.90
CA THR A 135 -4.03 -7.51 2.62
C THR A 135 -4.21 -8.75 1.76
N VAL A 136 -3.21 -9.65 1.75
CA VAL A 136 -3.36 -11.07 1.36
C VAL A 136 -3.45 -11.90 2.64
N ALA A 137 -4.50 -12.69 2.81
CA ALA A 137 -4.67 -13.49 4.02
C ALA A 137 -3.79 -14.76 4.03
N GLY A 138 -3.55 -15.37 2.87
CA GLY A 138 -2.72 -16.56 2.69
C GLY A 138 -1.27 -16.28 2.30
N ASN A 139 -0.63 -17.33 1.79
CA ASN A 139 0.69 -17.28 1.16
C ASN A 139 0.63 -16.50 -0.17
N VAL A 140 1.72 -15.80 -0.50
CA VAL A 140 2.08 -15.42 -1.88
C VAL A 140 3.16 -16.39 -2.33
N GLN A 141 2.88 -17.14 -3.41
CA GLN A 141 3.87 -17.90 -4.16
C GLN A 141 4.16 -17.15 -5.46
N GLN A 142 5.44 -17.01 -5.83
CA GLN A 142 5.83 -16.51 -7.14
C GLN A 142 6.03 -17.72 -8.08
N GLY A 143 7.06 -18.53 -7.90
CA GLY A 143 7.06 -19.94 -8.31
C GLY A 143 8.42 -20.45 -8.79
N ALA A 144 8.69 -20.28 -10.08
CA ALA A 144 9.93 -20.70 -10.72
C ALA A 144 10.26 -19.73 -11.86
N GLY A 145 11.37 -18.99 -11.76
CA GLY A 145 11.60 -17.84 -12.64
C GLY A 145 12.80 -17.00 -12.26
N ILE A 146 12.61 -15.68 -12.28
CA ILE A 146 13.45 -14.67 -11.62
C ILE A 146 12.48 -13.56 -11.21
N ASP A 147 12.08 -13.56 -9.94
CA ASP A 147 10.87 -12.88 -9.49
C ASP A 147 11.18 -11.70 -8.54
N ASP A 148 10.37 -10.63 -8.57
CA ASP A 148 10.54 -9.43 -7.74
C ASP A 148 9.37 -9.23 -6.76
N PHE A 149 9.69 -9.20 -5.47
CA PHE A 149 8.76 -8.87 -4.40
C PHE A 149 9.11 -7.52 -3.76
N ASN A 150 8.16 -6.57 -3.80
CA ASN A 150 8.36 -5.22 -3.31
C ASN A 150 7.25 -4.79 -2.32
N MET A 151 7.58 -4.71 -1.03
CA MET A 151 6.66 -4.32 0.04
C MET A 151 7.04 -2.98 0.68
N SER A 152 6.17 -1.98 0.52
CA SER A 152 6.24 -0.69 1.23
C SER A 152 5.14 -0.50 2.27
N GLY A 153 4.10 -1.34 2.24
CA GLY A 153 3.03 -1.35 3.22
C GLY A 153 2.14 -2.59 3.09
N GLY A 154 0.92 -2.54 3.61
CA GLY A 154 -0.01 -3.67 3.58
C GLY A 154 0.46 -4.87 4.43
N GLN A 155 -0.15 -6.02 4.19
CA GLN A 155 0.11 -7.27 4.92
C GLN A 155 -0.06 -8.50 4.01
N ILE A 156 0.80 -9.50 4.15
CA ILE A 156 0.62 -10.84 3.56
C ILE A 156 0.80 -11.93 4.64
N GLY A 157 0.21 -13.11 4.45
CA GLY A 157 0.36 -14.23 5.41
C GLY A 157 1.79 -14.76 5.46
N SER A 158 2.32 -15.14 4.30
CA SER A 158 3.69 -15.61 4.09
C SER A 158 4.11 -15.36 2.65
N LEU A 159 5.42 -15.40 2.37
CA LEU A 159 6.01 -15.30 1.04
C LEU A 159 6.84 -16.55 0.74
N ASN A 160 6.71 -17.03 -0.48
CA ASN A 160 7.62 -17.93 -1.15
C ASN A 160 7.97 -17.33 -2.52
N GLN A 161 9.25 -17.19 -2.88
CA GLN A 161 9.63 -16.74 -4.23
C GLN A 161 9.89 -17.97 -5.11
N GLY A 162 10.84 -18.84 -4.72
CA GLY A 162 10.90 -20.23 -5.18
C GLY A 162 12.24 -20.61 -5.82
N ASP A 163 12.18 -21.19 -7.03
CA ASP A 163 13.38 -21.53 -7.82
C ASP A 163 13.76 -20.32 -8.71
N GLY A 164 14.86 -19.60 -8.42
CA GLY A 164 15.19 -18.40 -9.21
C GLY A 164 16.54 -17.74 -8.97
N LEU A 165 16.55 -16.40 -9.02
CA LEU A 165 17.62 -15.50 -8.55
C LEU A 165 16.94 -14.21 -8.05
N ASP A 166 16.05 -14.41 -7.10
CA ASP A 166 14.90 -13.55 -6.86
C ASP A 166 15.25 -12.31 -6.03
N THR A 167 14.54 -11.21 -6.28
CA THR A 167 14.74 -9.95 -5.58
C THR A 167 13.64 -9.66 -4.58
N PHE A 168 14.04 -9.31 -3.36
CA PHE A 168 13.14 -8.92 -2.28
C PHE A 168 13.49 -7.53 -1.76
N THR A 169 12.52 -6.62 -1.72
CA THR A 169 12.68 -5.27 -1.15
C THR A 169 11.57 -4.97 -0.15
N MET A 170 11.93 -4.75 1.12
CA MET A 170 10.99 -4.36 2.18
C MET A 170 11.35 -3.02 2.81
N THR A 171 10.46 -2.04 2.67
CA THR A 171 10.56 -0.71 3.30
C THR A 171 9.47 -0.46 4.35
N GLY A 172 8.41 -1.28 4.35
CA GLY A 172 7.30 -1.22 5.30
C GLY A 172 6.49 -2.51 5.32
N GLY A 173 5.25 -2.47 5.81
CA GLY A 173 4.32 -3.61 5.77
C GLY A 173 4.64 -4.77 6.73
N ARG A 174 3.89 -5.88 6.58
CA ARG A 174 3.97 -7.08 7.42
C ARG A 174 3.89 -8.36 6.59
N ILE A 175 4.89 -9.22 6.72
CA ILE A 175 4.80 -10.65 6.38
C ILE A 175 4.52 -11.40 7.69
N VAL A 176 3.36 -12.06 7.82
CA VAL A 176 2.87 -12.54 9.12
C VAL A 176 3.73 -13.66 9.71
N ASP A 177 4.06 -14.69 8.93
CA ASP A 177 4.72 -15.89 9.43
C ASP A 177 6.14 -16.10 8.88
N PHE A 178 6.30 -16.32 7.58
CA PHE A 178 7.61 -16.59 6.97
C PHE A 178 7.79 -15.92 5.60
N PHE A 179 9.05 -15.63 5.29
CA PHE A 179 9.58 -15.42 3.94
C PHE A 179 10.56 -16.56 3.69
N ASP A 180 10.28 -17.40 2.71
CA ASP A 180 10.99 -18.62 2.36
C ASP A 180 11.41 -18.60 0.88
N ASP A 181 12.56 -19.20 0.53
CA ASP A 181 13.08 -19.34 -0.84
C ASP A 181 13.17 -17.98 -1.57
N GLY A 182 14.34 -17.35 -1.49
CA GLY A 182 14.61 -16.11 -2.22
C GLY A 182 16.02 -15.61 -1.95
N ASP A 183 16.72 -15.19 -3.01
CA ASP A 183 18.16 -15.02 -3.00
C ASP A 183 18.61 -13.67 -2.47
N ARG A 184 18.01 -12.57 -2.99
CA ARG A 184 18.61 -11.23 -2.89
C ARG A 184 17.68 -10.23 -2.20
N ALA A 185 17.71 -10.28 -0.87
CA ALA A 185 16.86 -9.50 0.01
C ALA A 185 17.50 -8.19 0.54
N VAL A 186 16.70 -7.12 0.55
CA VAL A 186 17.01 -5.82 1.14
C VAL A 186 15.87 -5.37 2.06
N MET A 187 16.14 -5.28 3.36
CA MET A 187 15.16 -4.91 4.40
C MET A 187 15.57 -3.60 5.10
N ILE A 188 14.84 -2.53 4.79
CA ILE A 188 15.04 -1.17 5.32
C ILE A 188 13.95 -0.83 6.36
N GLY A 189 12.83 -1.53 6.33
CA GLY A 189 11.72 -1.36 7.27
C GLY A 189 10.80 -2.57 7.29
N GLY A 190 9.57 -2.39 7.77
CA GLY A 190 8.58 -3.46 7.85
C GLY A 190 8.86 -4.51 8.93
N ARG A 191 8.10 -5.60 8.92
CA ARG A 191 8.19 -6.68 9.91
C ARG A 191 7.93 -8.05 9.30
N ILE A 192 8.82 -9.02 9.52
CA ILE A 192 8.71 -10.42 9.04
C ILE A 192 8.63 -11.35 10.26
N GLY A 193 7.94 -12.49 10.18
CA GLY A 193 7.92 -13.47 11.27
C GLY A 193 9.24 -14.26 11.37
N ARG A 194 9.66 -14.91 10.28
CA ARG A 194 10.92 -15.64 10.11
C ARG A 194 11.42 -15.48 8.67
N VAL A 195 12.72 -15.56 8.44
CA VAL A 195 13.30 -15.66 7.09
C VAL A 195 14.05 -16.99 6.92
N ASN A 196 13.78 -17.71 5.83
CA ASN A 196 14.51 -18.88 5.36
C ASN A 196 14.92 -18.65 3.89
N MET A 197 16.12 -18.11 3.63
CA MET A 197 16.55 -17.91 2.23
C MET A 197 16.72 -19.25 1.48
N LYS A 198 17.00 -20.33 2.24
CA LYS A 198 17.24 -21.71 1.79
C LYS A 198 18.48 -21.86 0.91
N LEU A 199 18.41 -22.67 -0.15
CA LEU A 199 19.56 -23.25 -0.84
C LEU A 199 19.92 -22.44 -2.09
N ASP A 200 20.78 -21.44 -1.95
CA ASP A 200 21.54 -20.82 -3.04
C ASP A 200 22.56 -19.82 -2.44
N GLN A 201 23.29 -19.05 -3.26
CA GLN A 201 24.23 -18.02 -2.76
C GLN A 201 23.51 -16.76 -2.27
N ASN A 202 22.94 -16.81 -1.05
CA ASN A 202 22.00 -15.80 -0.58
C ASN A 202 22.67 -14.49 -0.13
N TYR A 203 21.94 -13.39 -0.32
CA TYR A 203 22.32 -12.04 0.13
C TYR A 203 21.18 -11.38 0.91
N PHE A 204 21.37 -11.16 2.21
CA PHE A 204 20.41 -10.47 3.07
C PHE A 204 20.99 -9.18 3.67
N ASN A 205 20.52 -8.01 3.23
CA ASN A 205 20.97 -6.71 3.73
C ASN A 205 19.88 -6.02 4.55
N MET A 206 20.08 -5.96 5.88
CA MET A 206 19.18 -5.35 6.84
C MET A 206 19.73 -4.01 7.36
N SER A 207 18.95 -2.94 7.17
CA SER A 207 19.23 -1.60 7.71
C SER A 207 18.10 -1.06 8.60
N GLY A 208 16.97 -1.77 8.69
CA GLY A 208 15.86 -1.43 9.57
C GLY A 208 14.79 -2.51 9.60
N GLY A 209 13.67 -2.24 10.27
CA GLY A 209 12.58 -3.19 10.45
C GLY A 209 12.84 -4.25 11.52
N THR A 210 12.06 -5.34 11.52
CA THR A 210 12.17 -6.41 12.52
C THR A 210 11.82 -7.79 11.96
N ILE A 211 12.68 -8.78 12.20
CA ILE A 211 12.37 -10.21 12.03
C ILE A 211 12.04 -10.75 13.43
N ASP A 212 10.86 -11.33 13.64
CA ASP A 212 10.39 -11.74 14.98
C ASP A 212 11.15 -12.93 15.56
N ARG A 213 11.66 -13.81 14.68
CA ARG A 213 12.35 -15.06 14.99
C ARG A 213 13.73 -15.04 14.33
N ASN A 214 14.14 -16.15 13.71
CA ASN A 214 15.46 -16.30 13.10
C ASN A 214 15.51 -15.75 11.67
N LEU A 215 16.70 -15.31 11.27
CA LEU A 215 17.15 -15.18 9.89
C LEU A 215 18.07 -16.36 9.60
N VAL A 216 17.75 -17.18 8.59
CA VAL A 216 18.52 -18.39 8.26
C VAL A 216 18.74 -18.50 6.76
N THR A 217 19.97 -18.80 6.38
CA THR A 217 20.40 -19.20 5.03
C THR A 217 20.92 -20.65 5.06
N GLY A 218 21.35 -21.23 3.94
CA GLY A 218 21.30 -22.68 3.72
C GLY A 218 22.64 -23.37 3.51
N PHE A 219 23.04 -23.49 2.24
CA PHE A 219 24.32 -24.02 1.78
C PHE A 219 24.81 -23.12 0.64
N ASP A 220 26.08 -23.30 0.24
CA ASP A 220 26.81 -22.40 -0.67
C ASP A 220 27.11 -21.03 -0.01
N LYS A 221 27.72 -20.10 -0.75
CA LYS A 221 28.27 -18.87 -0.14
C LYS A 221 27.18 -17.85 0.18
N ASP A 222 26.88 -17.71 1.47
CA ASP A 222 25.92 -16.75 1.98
C ASP A 222 26.55 -15.43 2.44
N THR A 223 25.76 -14.35 2.46
CA THR A 223 26.18 -13.02 2.92
C THR A 223 25.06 -12.26 3.62
N ILE A 224 25.23 -11.98 4.91
CA ILE A 224 24.31 -11.20 5.74
C ILE A 224 24.97 -9.91 6.20
N ILE A 225 24.29 -8.78 6.01
CA ILE A 225 24.74 -7.46 6.44
C ILE A 225 23.69 -6.85 7.36
N LEU A 226 24.02 -6.65 8.64
CA LEU A 226 23.16 -6.03 9.65
C LEU A 226 23.71 -4.67 10.06
N SER A 227 23.07 -3.60 9.56
CA SER A 227 23.39 -2.19 9.88
C SER A 227 22.32 -1.50 10.73
N GLY A 228 21.14 -2.10 10.87
CA GLY A 228 20.03 -1.56 11.66
C GLY A 228 18.85 -2.54 11.73
N GLY A 229 17.86 -2.24 12.56
CA GLY A 229 16.71 -3.12 12.80
C GLY A 229 16.98 -4.18 13.88
N THR A 230 16.17 -5.24 13.90
CA THR A 230 16.23 -6.30 14.92
C THR A 230 15.92 -7.67 14.34
N VAL A 231 16.76 -8.67 14.63
CA VAL A 231 16.46 -10.10 14.52
C VAL A 231 16.13 -10.61 15.93
N GLY A 232 14.93 -11.11 16.16
CA GLY A 232 14.44 -11.48 17.49
C GLY A 232 15.01 -12.80 18.01
N GLY A 233 15.37 -13.71 17.12
CA GLY A 233 16.06 -14.96 17.41
C GLY A 233 17.50 -14.96 16.88
N ASN A 234 17.93 -16.10 16.34
CA ASN A 234 19.29 -16.32 15.87
C ASN A 234 19.50 -15.85 14.41
N ILE A 235 20.75 -15.58 14.07
CA ILE A 235 21.24 -15.61 12.68
C ILE A 235 21.98 -16.95 12.49
N SER A 236 21.74 -17.64 11.37
CA SER A 236 22.44 -18.89 11.03
C SER A 236 22.73 -18.91 9.52
N VAL A 237 23.99 -19.10 9.14
CA VAL A 237 24.39 -19.25 7.71
C VAL A 237 24.66 -20.69 7.29
N SER A 238 25.07 -21.52 8.26
CA SER A 238 24.87 -22.98 8.30
C SER A 238 25.85 -23.86 7.51
N GLY A 239 26.38 -23.45 6.34
CA GLY A 239 27.32 -24.32 5.61
C GLY A 239 27.80 -23.84 4.26
N GLY A 240 28.80 -22.97 4.25
CA GLY A 240 29.35 -22.38 3.03
C GLY A 240 30.76 -21.85 3.19
N ASN A 241 30.95 -20.60 2.84
CA ASN A 241 32.19 -19.85 3.03
C ASN A 241 31.72 -18.42 3.28
N ASP A 242 31.04 -18.24 4.39
CA ASP A 242 29.96 -17.26 4.53
C ASP A 242 30.46 -15.96 5.13
N SER A 243 29.64 -14.90 5.06
CA SER A 243 29.97 -13.66 5.74
C SER A 243 28.80 -13.06 6.49
N VAL A 244 29.02 -12.74 7.76
CA VAL A 244 28.06 -12.00 8.59
C VAL A 244 28.74 -10.72 9.08
N THR A 245 28.28 -9.58 8.56
CA THR A 245 28.79 -8.25 8.89
C THR A 245 27.78 -7.50 9.76
N VAL A 246 28.13 -7.23 11.02
CA VAL A 246 27.33 -6.46 11.98
C VAL A 246 27.97 -5.09 12.20
N THR A 247 27.25 -4.04 11.80
CA THR A 247 27.63 -2.63 12.03
C THR A 247 26.61 -1.85 12.85
N GLY A 248 25.43 -2.43 13.09
CA GLY A 248 24.34 -1.85 13.87
C GLY A 248 23.25 -2.88 14.20
N GLY A 249 22.06 -2.40 14.53
CA GLY A 249 20.90 -3.27 14.79
C GLY A 249 21.00 -4.09 16.08
N THR A 250 20.28 -5.21 16.13
CA THR A 250 20.24 -6.12 17.30
C THR A 250 19.94 -7.56 16.86
N VAL A 251 20.65 -8.53 17.45
CA VAL A 251 20.35 -9.98 17.37
C VAL A 251 19.98 -10.46 18.76
N GLY A 252 18.77 -10.99 18.92
CA GLY A 252 18.21 -11.43 20.21
C GLY A 252 18.72 -12.79 20.69
N GLY A 253 19.15 -13.65 19.77
CA GLY A 253 19.82 -14.91 20.05
C GLY A 253 21.28 -14.91 19.56
N ASP A 254 21.73 -16.08 19.10
CA ASP A 254 23.12 -16.31 18.67
C ASP A 254 23.34 -15.94 17.19
N ILE A 255 24.61 -15.80 16.80
CA ILE A 255 25.06 -15.87 15.39
C ILE A 255 25.83 -17.18 15.23
N LEU A 256 25.42 -18.00 14.27
CA LEU A 256 25.96 -19.34 14.01
C LEU A 256 26.49 -19.42 12.57
N MET A 257 27.81 -19.52 12.40
CA MET A 257 28.44 -19.66 11.07
C MET A 257 28.40 -21.13 10.64
N SER A 258 29.10 -22.00 11.39
CA SER A 258 28.95 -23.47 11.48
C SER A 258 29.97 -24.32 10.72
N PHE A 259 29.99 -24.28 9.38
CA PHE A 259 30.83 -25.17 8.56
C PHE A 259 31.37 -24.45 7.33
N GLY A 260 32.69 -24.45 7.16
CA GLY A 260 33.34 -23.74 6.06
C GLY A 260 34.40 -22.76 6.55
N ALA A 261 34.92 -21.89 5.68
CA ALA A 261 35.86 -20.85 6.10
C ALA A 261 35.17 -19.48 6.05
N ASP A 262 34.81 -19.00 7.23
CA ASP A 262 33.80 -17.95 7.42
C ASP A 262 34.38 -16.60 7.88
N ASP A 263 33.80 -15.49 7.39
CA ASP A 263 34.21 -14.10 7.67
C ASP A 263 33.19 -13.39 8.60
N PHE A 264 33.51 -13.17 9.88
CA PHE A 264 32.64 -12.45 10.83
C PHE A 264 33.15 -11.05 11.20
N VAL A 265 32.44 -10.01 10.72
CA VAL A 265 32.86 -8.62 10.93
C VAL A 265 31.90 -7.87 11.86
N TRP A 266 32.25 -7.74 13.14
CA TRP A 266 31.53 -6.85 14.07
C TRP A 266 32.28 -5.52 14.25
N ASN A 267 31.80 -4.44 13.62
CA ASN A 267 32.50 -3.16 13.58
C ASN A 267 31.56 -1.94 13.55
N GLY A 268 31.70 -1.03 14.52
CA GLY A 268 31.00 0.26 14.56
C GLY A 268 29.78 0.31 15.49
N GLY A 269 29.07 -0.79 15.70
CA GLY A 269 27.90 -0.84 16.58
C GLY A 269 27.13 -2.16 16.52
N GLY A 270 25.90 -2.14 17.04
CA GLY A 270 25.02 -3.32 17.14
C GLY A 270 25.10 -4.02 18.50
N ILE A 271 24.11 -4.87 18.80
CA ILE A 271 24.04 -5.69 20.02
C ILE A 271 23.74 -7.13 19.62
N ILE A 272 24.54 -8.07 20.09
CA ILE A 272 24.25 -9.52 20.01
C ILE A 272 24.05 -9.98 21.46
N TYR A 273 22.91 -10.63 21.74
CA TYR A 273 22.56 -11.08 23.09
C TYR A 273 22.96 -12.53 23.38
N GLY A 274 23.06 -13.37 22.35
CA GLY A 274 23.60 -14.73 22.42
C GLY A 274 25.11 -14.80 22.20
N ALA A 275 25.59 -15.97 21.81
CA ALA A 275 26.96 -16.19 21.38
C ALA A 275 27.19 -15.75 19.92
N VAL A 276 28.47 -15.63 19.55
CA VAL A 276 28.91 -15.79 18.16
C VAL A 276 29.69 -17.09 18.13
N ASP A 277 29.20 -18.07 17.36
CA ASP A 277 29.84 -19.36 17.15
C ASP A 277 30.28 -19.44 15.69
N LEU A 278 31.60 -19.48 15.47
CA LEU A 278 32.18 -19.57 14.13
C LEU A 278 32.22 -21.02 13.63
N GLY A 279 32.05 -22.02 14.50
CA GLY A 279 32.24 -23.42 14.15
C GLY A 279 33.63 -23.93 14.52
N GLY A 280 34.26 -24.69 13.62
CA GLY A 280 35.49 -25.45 13.92
C GLY A 280 36.53 -25.48 12.81
N ASP A 281 36.45 -24.57 11.84
CA ASP A 281 37.23 -24.60 10.61
C ASP A 281 38.34 -23.52 10.60
N ASN A 282 38.31 -22.52 9.69
CA ASN A 282 39.41 -21.53 9.53
C ASN A 282 38.86 -20.11 9.33
N ASP A 283 38.34 -19.57 10.43
CA ASP A 283 37.42 -18.43 10.42
C ASP A 283 38.12 -17.13 10.87
N THR A 284 37.59 -15.96 10.47
CA THR A 284 38.24 -14.63 10.66
C THR A 284 37.32 -13.59 11.32
#